data_AF-A0A9X7UCX1-F1
#
_entry.id   AF-A0A9X7UCX1-F1
#
_cell.length_a   1.000
_cell.length_b   1.000
_cell.length_c   1.000
_cell.angle_alpha   90.00
_cell.angle_beta   90.00
_cell.angle_gamma   90.00
#
_symmetry.space_group_name_H-M   'P 1'
#
loop_
_entity.id
_entity.type
_entity.pdbx_description
1 polymer ?
#
loop_
_entity_poly.entity_id
_entity_poly.type
_entity_poly.pdbx_seq_one_letter_code
_entity_poly.pdbx_strand_id
1 'polypeptide(L)'
;MLKVKFIQTSDSLFYKRMLDATSRVVLTYCEQHQFDYESYVGLKWGILPWHATYNRIPLLQEIEASGYDGWLFYLDADAYIQDLDFDLREYLADKGHYAGIFAGHHSEGVSYTINAGGFALNLAHPVARQLIRDYAKSLDDIGRASLDKSLIWGVDVAEDQLMLYRLLQNFVEQWGLEKSFLFEFPNHSYVNNGPFIRQVLRSHIGDFNDRCRHIEDAVDTILSGRSRLLASSPPGYYIPATHERIGTVTGVKGEAGISSGSEPGVLCYGPYIHLAAGRYVARAIGRVHALPARGEVRIVAEIVHELGSRIAAAVESVVNVTGYGELITMNFTLDKATDNLEVRLTLIDFAKLDLYAIHIIQIE
;
A
#
# COMPACT_ATOMS: atom_id res chain seq x y z
N MET A 1 2.35 26.43 7.24
CA MET A 1 2.39 25.33 6.25
C MET A 1 2.54 24.04 7.04
N LEU A 2 1.75 23.00 6.72
CA LEU A 2 1.83 21.70 7.40
C LEU A 2 3.21 21.09 7.14
N LYS A 3 3.98 20.81 8.20
CA LYS A 3 5.27 20.11 8.10
C LYS A 3 5.03 18.62 8.21
N VAL A 4 5.48 17.87 7.21
CA VAL A 4 5.40 16.42 7.18
C VAL A 4 6.77 15.87 6.81
N LYS A 5 7.23 14.88 7.56
CA LYS A 5 8.46 14.14 7.31
C LYS A 5 8.14 12.65 7.28
N PHE A 6 8.60 11.94 6.26
CA PHE A 6 8.60 10.49 6.19
C PHE A 6 9.97 9.96 6.58
N ILE A 7 9.99 8.91 7.40
CA ILE A 7 11.20 8.20 7.78
C ILE A 7 11.08 6.71 7.48
N GLN A 8 12.13 6.15 6.90
CA GLN A 8 12.28 4.70 6.71
C GLN A 8 13.60 4.19 7.25
N THR A 9 13.62 2.95 7.72
CA THR A 9 14.85 2.37 8.26
C THR A 9 15.03 0.91 7.84
N SER A 10 16.29 0.50 7.71
CA SER A 10 16.66 -0.90 7.49
C SER A 10 18.03 -1.20 8.09
N ASP A 11 18.39 -2.48 8.20
CA ASP A 11 19.79 -2.87 8.32
C ASP A 11 20.51 -2.67 6.98
N SER A 12 21.83 -2.85 6.97
CA SER A 12 22.66 -2.68 5.77
C SER A 12 22.76 -3.92 4.87
N LEU A 13 22.18 -5.06 5.26
CA LEU A 13 22.36 -6.35 4.61
C LEU A 13 21.04 -6.94 4.09
N PHE A 14 20.13 -7.32 5.00
CA PHE A 14 18.94 -8.09 4.67
C PHE A 14 17.84 -7.19 4.14
N TYR A 15 17.29 -6.29 4.96
CA TYR A 15 16.12 -5.49 4.61
C TYR A 15 16.45 -4.29 3.71
N LYS A 16 17.75 -4.00 3.49
CA LYS A 16 18.19 -2.91 2.61
C LYS A 16 17.59 -2.99 1.21
N ARG A 17 17.49 -4.19 0.63
CA ARG A 17 16.90 -4.36 -0.71
C ARG A 17 15.44 -3.93 -0.76
N MET A 18 14.68 -4.21 0.29
CA MET A 18 13.29 -3.76 0.41
C MET A 18 13.23 -2.23 0.51
N LEU A 19 14.08 -1.64 1.37
CA LEU A 19 14.18 -0.19 1.50
C LEU A 19 14.58 0.50 0.20
N ASP A 20 15.58 -0.02 -0.51
CA ASP A 20 16.03 0.53 -1.80
C ASP A 20 14.89 0.55 -2.84
N ALA A 21 13.98 -0.42 -2.78
CA ALA A 21 12.79 -0.44 -3.62
C ALA A 21 11.72 0.54 -3.11
N THR A 22 11.27 0.39 -1.85
CA THR A 22 10.16 1.17 -1.30
C THR A 22 10.45 2.67 -1.21
N SER A 23 11.69 3.05 -0.88
CA SER A 23 12.11 4.45 -0.79
C SER A 23 11.90 5.25 -2.07
N ARG A 24 11.94 4.59 -3.25
CA ARG A 24 11.75 5.27 -4.54
C ARG A 24 10.38 5.93 -4.65
N VAL A 25 9.31 5.25 -4.23
CA VAL A 25 7.95 5.82 -4.25
C VAL A 25 7.72 6.80 -3.11
N VAL A 26 8.31 6.56 -1.93
CA VAL A 26 8.18 7.49 -0.81
C VAL A 26 8.88 8.82 -1.12
N LEU A 27 10.11 8.78 -1.64
CA LEU A 27 10.84 9.95 -2.11
C LEU A 27 10.06 10.68 -3.20
N THR A 28 9.55 9.94 -4.19
CA THR A 28 8.74 10.50 -5.28
C THR A 28 7.51 11.25 -4.76
N TYR A 29 6.78 10.67 -3.81
CA TYR A 29 5.63 11.32 -3.19
C TYR A 29 6.04 12.57 -2.42
N CYS A 30 7.11 12.48 -1.62
CA CYS A 30 7.61 13.61 -0.83
C CYS A 30 8.05 14.78 -1.73
N GLU A 31 8.74 14.50 -2.83
CA GLU A 31 9.12 15.52 -3.82
C GLU A 31 7.89 16.17 -4.48
N GLN A 32 6.91 15.36 -4.89
CA GLN A 32 5.66 15.85 -5.51
C GLN A 32 4.88 16.78 -4.58
N HIS A 33 4.80 16.40 -3.31
CA HIS A 33 3.97 17.08 -2.33
C HIS A 33 4.76 18.03 -1.43
N GLN A 34 6.05 18.27 -1.68
CA GLN A 34 6.91 19.14 -0.88
C GLN A 34 6.93 18.74 0.61
N PHE A 35 7.15 17.46 0.87
CA PHE A 35 7.39 16.89 2.19
C PHE A 35 8.85 16.46 2.33
N ASP A 36 9.30 16.29 3.56
CA ASP A 36 10.66 15.81 3.83
C ASP A 36 10.69 14.28 3.82
N TYR A 37 11.77 13.70 3.29
CA TYR A 37 12.06 12.27 3.36
C TYR A 37 13.44 12.05 3.95
N GLU A 38 13.56 11.07 4.84
CA GLU A 38 14.83 10.64 5.41
C GLU A 38 14.85 9.12 5.56
N SER A 39 15.98 8.51 5.24
CA SER A 39 16.17 7.07 5.41
C SER A 39 17.43 6.78 6.21
N TYR A 40 17.38 5.79 7.10
CA TYR A 40 18.56 5.30 7.81
C TYR A 40 18.88 3.85 7.46
N VAL A 41 20.12 3.60 7.04
CA VAL A 41 20.64 2.27 6.74
C VAL A 41 21.74 1.93 7.73
N GLY A 42 21.53 0.89 8.52
CA GLY A 42 22.46 0.42 9.54
C GLY A 42 21.76 0.01 10.82
N LEU A 43 22.49 -0.04 11.92
CA LEU A 43 21.93 -0.36 13.24
C LEU A 43 22.27 0.78 14.21
N LYS A 44 21.25 1.46 14.74
CA LYS A 44 21.39 2.38 15.88
C LYS A 44 21.61 1.60 17.18
N TRP A 45 21.11 0.36 17.22
CA TRP A 45 21.15 -0.52 18.38
C TRP A 45 21.32 -1.98 17.98
N GLY A 46 22.15 -2.72 18.72
CA GLY A 46 22.40 -4.15 18.51
C GLY A 46 23.32 -4.48 17.31
N ILE A 47 23.52 -5.78 17.05
CA ILE A 47 24.47 -6.28 16.04
C ILE A 47 23.86 -7.18 14.95
N LEU A 48 22.69 -7.76 15.18
CA LEU A 48 21.98 -8.61 14.22
C LEU A 48 21.04 -7.78 13.32
N PRO A 49 20.84 -8.17 12.05
CA PRO A 49 19.98 -7.46 11.10
C PRO A 49 18.56 -7.18 11.59
N TRP A 50 17.93 -8.12 12.30
CA TRP A 50 16.58 -7.94 12.83
C TRP A 50 16.49 -6.86 13.92
N HIS A 51 17.61 -6.47 14.54
CA HIS A 51 17.64 -5.34 15.46
C HIS A 51 17.36 -4.00 14.76
N ALA A 52 17.38 -3.94 13.43
CA ALA A 52 17.01 -2.74 12.69
C ALA A 52 15.59 -2.26 13.01
N THR A 53 14.71 -3.15 13.50
CA THR A 53 13.39 -2.74 13.98
C THR A 53 13.47 -1.66 15.07
N TYR A 54 14.50 -1.69 15.93
CA TYR A 54 14.70 -0.68 16.97
C TYR A 54 15.25 0.65 16.45
N ASN A 55 15.72 0.74 15.20
CA ASN A 55 16.27 1.99 14.64
C ASN A 55 15.30 3.16 14.75
N ARG A 56 14.00 2.88 14.64
CA ARG A 56 12.94 3.87 14.80
C ARG A 56 13.02 4.61 16.12
N ILE A 57 13.37 3.94 17.22
CA ILE A 57 13.28 4.52 18.56
C ILE A 57 14.34 5.63 18.75
N PRO A 58 15.65 5.40 18.52
CA PRO A 58 16.63 6.48 18.58
C PRO A 58 16.40 7.57 17.53
N LEU A 59 15.92 7.23 16.33
CA LEU A 59 15.64 8.25 15.31
C LEU A 59 14.47 9.16 15.72
N LEU A 60 13.40 8.60 16.28
CA LEU A 60 12.30 9.39 16.83
C LEU A 60 12.80 10.34 17.92
N GLN A 61 13.70 9.88 18.80
CA GLN A 61 14.31 10.70 19.84
C GLN A 61 15.22 11.80 19.27
N GLU A 62 16.03 11.51 18.25
CA GLU A 62 16.87 12.50 17.57
C GLU A 62 16.02 13.59 16.90
N ILE A 63 14.92 13.22 16.26
CA ILE A 63 13.99 14.15 15.61
C ILE A 63 13.27 15.01 16.65
N GLU A 64 12.79 14.42 17.76
CA GLU A 64 12.20 15.17 18.87
C GLU A 64 13.20 16.16 19.48
N ALA A 65 14.43 15.72 19.73
CA ALA A 65 15.50 16.56 20.28
C ALA A 65 15.93 17.70 19.35
N SER A 66 15.76 17.54 18.02
CA SER A 66 16.01 18.62 17.05
C SER A 66 14.98 19.76 17.12
N GLY A 67 13.90 19.58 17.88
CA GLY A 67 12.81 20.55 17.98
C GLY A 67 11.80 20.47 16.84
N TYR A 68 11.77 19.37 16.09
CA TYR A 68 10.76 19.14 15.05
C TYR A 68 9.35 19.17 15.66
N ASP A 69 8.45 19.91 15.02
CA ASP A 69 7.09 20.20 15.50
C ASP A 69 6.01 19.85 14.47
N GLY A 70 6.34 19.02 13.48
CA GLY A 70 5.43 18.57 12.43
C GLY A 70 4.86 17.17 12.63
N TRP A 71 4.18 16.68 11.60
CA TRP A 71 3.83 15.27 11.49
C TRP A 71 5.03 14.46 11.01
N LEU A 72 5.20 13.30 11.62
CA LEU A 72 6.25 12.34 11.30
C LEU A 72 5.62 11.00 10.99
N PHE A 73 5.84 10.50 9.78
CA PHE A 73 5.39 9.20 9.32
C PHE A 73 6.56 8.23 9.36
N TYR A 74 6.49 7.22 10.23
CA TYR A 74 7.45 6.12 10.21
C TYR A 74 6.92 5.01 9.31
N LEU A 75 7.81 4.43 8.51
CA LEU A 75 7.53 3.29 7.63
C LEU A 75 8.66 2.26 7.73
N ASP A 76 8.29 0.98 7.78
CA ASP A 76 9.25 -0.11 7.64
C ASP A 76 9.86 -0.17 6.23
N ALA A 77 10.96 -0.91 6.10
CA ALA A 77 11.62 -1.15 4.82
C ALA A 77 10.71 -1.82 3.77
N ASP A 78 9.68 -2.56 4.22
CA ASP A 78 8.69 -3.25 3.40
C ASP A 78 7.35 -2.51 3.29
N ALA A 79 7.28 -1.27 3.78
CA ALA A 79 6.14 -0.37 3.65
C ALA A 79 6.43 0.72 2.61
N TYR A 80 5.43 1.04 1.78
CA TYR A 80 5.55 2.02 0.71
C TYR A 80 4.24 2.77 0.44
N ILE A 81 4.36 3.93 -0.21
CA ILE A 81 3.21 4.72 -0.67
C ILE A 81 2.71 4.13 -1.99
N GLN A 82 1.45 3.70 -2.02
CA GLN A 82 0.83 3.12 -3.21
C GLN A 82 -0.01 4.11 -4.03
N ASP A 83 -0.52 5.16 -3.39
CA ASP A 83 -1.28 6.24 -4.04
C ASP A 83 -0.44 7.52 -3.99
N LEU A 84 0.14 7.90 -5.14
CA LEU A 84 0.97 9.10 -5.24
C LEU A 84 0.16 10.41 -5.25
N ASP A 85 -1.14 10.33 -5.50
CA ASP A 85 -2.01 11.50 -5.64
C ASP A 85 -2.85 11.74 -4.38
N PHE A 86 -2.73 10.88 -3.36
CA PHE A 86 -3.38 11.04 -2.08
C PHE A 86 -3.09 12.41 -1.46
N ASP A 87 -4.14 13.17 -1.15
CA ASP A 87 -4.02 14.48 -0.51
C ASP A 87 -3.83 14.33 1.01
N LEU A 88 -2.57 14.16 1.40
CA LEU A 88 -2.21 14.02 2.80
C LEU A 88 -2.46 15.29 3.63
N ARG A 89 -2.44 16.48 3.00
CA ARG A 89 -2.71 17.73 3.72
C ARG A 89 -4.16 17.80 4.13
N GLU A 90 -5.05 17.48 3.21
CA GLU A 90 -6.49 17.40 3.49
C GLU A 90 -6.77 16.33 4.53
N TYR A 91 -6.18 15.13 4.39
CA TYR A 91 -6.32 14.06 5.38
C TYR A 91 -5.89 14.51 6.78
N LEU A 92 -4.85 15.34 6.93
CA LEU A 92 -4.37 15.81 8.24
C LEU A 92 -5.03 17.11 8.74
N ALA A 93 -5.84 17.78 7.92
CA ALA A 93 -6.34 19.13 8.19
C ALA A 93 -7.12 19.24 9.51
N ASP A 94 -7.88 18.20 9.85
CA ASP A 94 -8.69 18.12 11.06
C ASP A 94 -8.07 17.25 12.17
N LYS A 95 -6.83 16.77 12.00
CA LYS A 95 -6.21 15.78 12.90
C LYS A 95 -5.19 16.36 13.86
N GLY A 96 -5.01 17.69 13.87
CA GLY A 96 -3.99 18.36 14.67
C GLY A 96 -4.11 18.17 16.19
N HIS A 97 -5.28 17.76 16.69
CA HIS A 97 -5.49 17.41 18.11
C HIS A 97 -5.03 16.00 18.48
N TYR A 98 -4.72 15.14 17.51
CA TYR A 98 -4.17 13.82 17.78
C TYR A 98 -2.66 13.90 18.00
N ALA A 99 -2.17 13.13 18.96
CA ALA A 99 -0.77 12.85 19.23
C ALA A 99 -0.19 11.85 18.24
N GLY A 100 -1.00 10.89 17.79
CA GLY A 100 -0.58 9.90 16.82
C GLY A 100 -1.75 9.17 16.17
N ILE A 101 -1.47 8.61 15.01
CA ILE A 101 -2.39 7.81 14.20
C ILE A 101 -1.73 6.46 13.97
N PHE A 102 -2.45 5.39 14.27
CA PHE A 102 -1.96 4.01 14.19
C PHE A 102 -2.94 3.12 13.44
N ALA A 103 -2.40 2.16 12.69
CA ALA A 103 -3.21 1.11 12.09
C ALA A 103 -3.43 -0.03 13.10
N GLY A 104 -4.69 -0.41 13.30
CA GLY A 104 -5.06 -1.58 14.11
C GLY A 104 -4.53 -2.89 13.50
N HIS A 105 -4.37 -3.91 14.35
CA HIS A 105 -3.89 -5.24 13.95
C HIS A 105 -5.03 -6.22 13.62
N HIS A 106 -6.25 -5.99 14.14
CA HIS A 106 -7.41 -6.86 13.94
C HIS A 106 -8.65 -6.08 13.48
N SER A 107 -9.53 -6.74 12.72
CA SER A 107 -10.79 -6.19 12.24
C SER A 107 -11.86 -6.08 13.34
N GLU A 108 -11.66 -6.79 14.45
CA GLU A 108 -12.58 -6.81 15.60
C GLU A 108 -11.94 -6.03 16.76
N GLY A 109 -12.42 -4.80 16.98
CA GLY A 109 -12.05 -3.97 18.12
C GLY A 109 -11.14 -2.79 17.77
N VAL A 110 -11.56 -1.59 18.18
CA VAL A 110 -10.73 -0.37 18.17
C VAL A 110 -9.90 -0.41 19.43
N SER A 111 -8.64 -0.81 19.34
CA SER A 111 -7.74 -0.84 20.50
C SER A 111 -6.32 -0.46 20.12
N TYR A 112 -5.47 -0.27 21.13
CA TYR A 112 -4.03 -0.06 21.02
C TYR A 112 -3.27 -1.30 20.51
N THR A 113 -3.95 -2.37 20.06
CA THR A 113 -3.36 -3.46 19.25
C THR A 113 -3.05 -2.98 17.84
N ILE A 114 -1.80 -2.57 17.63
CA ILE A 114 -1.38 -1.91 16.40
C ILE A 114 -0.45 -2.80 15.55
N ASN A 115 -0.34 -2.45 14.26
CA ASN A 115 0.80 -2.83 13.44
C ASN A 115 1.79 -1.65 13.41
N ALA A 116 3.01 -1.86 13.91
CA ALA A 116 4.04 -0.81 13.99
C ALA A 116 4.87 -0.65 12.71
N GLY A 117 4.55 -1.35 11.62
CA GLY A 117 5.23 -1.20 10.34
C GLY A 117 4.92 0.10 9.60
N GLY A 118 3.92 0.85 10.07
CA GLY A 118 3.62 2.20 9.64
C GLY A 118 2.76 2.92 10.67
N PHE A 119 3.11 4.16 11.00
CA PHE A 119 2.33 5.02 11.91
C PHE A 119 2.71 6.50 11.73
N ALA A 120 1.86 7.40 12.21
CA ALA A 120 2.12 8.83 12.22
C ALA A 120 2.12 9.41 13.64
N LEU A 121 3.07 10.28 13.94
CA LEU A 121 3.15 11.03 15.20
C LEU A 121 3.13 12.54 14.93
N ASN A 122 2.38 13.27 15.73
CA ASN A 122 2.30 14.73 15.68
C ASN A 122 3.23 15.33 16.74
N LEU A 123 4.44 15.73 16.36
CA LEU A 123 5.42 16.26 17.30
C LEU A 123 5.10 17.70 17.75
N ALA A 124 4.07 18.36 17.23
CA ALA A 124 3.51 19.54 17.88
C ALA A 124 2.80 19.18 19.20
N HIS A 125 2.30 17.94 19.31
CA HIS A 125 1.48 17.50 20.44
C HIS A 125 2.35 16.97 21.60
N PRO A 126 2.15 17.44 22.85
CA PRO A 126 3.01 17.07 23.98
C PRO A 126 2.97 15.57 24.31
N VAL A 127 1.80 14.93 24.14
CA VAL A 127 1.64 13.47 24.36
C VAL A 127 2.49 12.65 23.38
N ALA A 128 2.67 13.11 22.14
CA ALA A 128 3.50 12.40 21.16
C ALA A 128 4.99 12.44 21.57
N ARG A 129 5.45 13.58 22.06
CA ARG A 129 6.82 13.73 22.59
C ARG A 129 7.04 12.86 23.83
N GLN A 130 6.04 12.81 24.72
CA GLN A 130 6.09 11.94 25.89
C GLN A 130 6.16 10.47 25.48
N LEU A 131 5.33 10.04 24.51
CA LEU A 131 5.37 8.68 23.96
C LEU A 131 6.77 8.33 23.42
N ILE A 132 7.40 9.22 22.64
CA ILE A 132 8.77 9.01 22.12
C ILE A 132 9.78 8.83 23.26
N ARG A 133 9.71 9.68 24.30
CA ARG A 133 10.63 9.60 25.45
C ARG A 133 10.44 8.30 26.24
N ASP A 134 9.20 7.89 26.47
CA ASP A 134 8.89 6.64 27.18
C ASP A 134 9.27 5.40 26.34
N TYR A 135 9.21 5.52 25.01
CA TYR A 135 9.66 4.48 24.10
C TYR A 135 11.18 4.33 24.11
N ALA A 136 11.91 5.44 24.08
CA ALA A 136 13.36 5.44 24.24
C ALA A 136 13.78 4.85 25.59
N LYS A 137 13.09 5.24 26.67
CA LYS A 137 13.31 4.68 28.01
C LYS A 137 13.08 3.17 28.04
N SER A 138 12.02 2.69 27.38
CA SER A 138 11.73 1.25 27.33
C SER A 138 12.85 0.47 26.64
N LEU A 139 13.50 1.06 25.63
CA LEU A 139 14.66 0.46 24.96
C LEU A 139 15.90 0.46 25.86
N ASP A 140 16.14 1.56 26.57
CA ASP A 140 17.23 1.67 27.55
C ASP A 140 17.09 0.64 28.67
N ASP A 141 15.88 0.40 29.15
CA ASP A 141 15.58 -0.54 30.24
C ASP A 141 15.85 -2.01 29.84
N ILE A 142 15.80 -2.36 28.54
CA ILE A 142 16.24 -3.69 28.05
C ILE A 142 17.76 -3.86 28.25
N GLY A 143 18.52 -2.79 28.06
CA GLY A 143 19.98 -2.77 28.13
C GLY A 143 20.66 -3.42 26.93
N ARG A 144 21.74 -2.79 26.42
CA ARG A 144 22.51 -3.29 25.25
C ARG A 144 23.03 -4.72 25.42
N ALA A 145 23.49 -5.07 26.62
CA ALA A 145 24.06 -6.38 26.90
C ALA A 145 23.04 -7.54 26.82
N SER A 146 21.74 -7.24 26.97
CA SER A 146 20.66 -8.22 26.84
C SER A 146 20.39 -8.54 25.37
N LEU A 147 20.46 -7.52 24.51
CA LEU A 147 20.27 -7.65 23.05
C LEU A 147 21.39 -8.45 22.39
N ASP A 148 22.66 -8.22 22.76
CA ASP A 148 23.79 -8.95 22.18
C ASP A 148 23.74 -10.46 22.51
N LYS A 149 23.05 -10.83 23.59
CA LYS A 149 22.86 -12.22 24.01
C LYS A 149 21.53 -12.83 23.53
N SER A 150 20.63 -12.00 23.01
CA SER A 150 19.34 -12.45 22.51
C SER A 150 19.53 -13.26 21.22
N LEU A 151 19.03 -14.49 21.23
CA LEU A 151 19.12 -15.42 20.10
C LEU A 151 17.81 -15.42 19.31
N ILE A 152 16.68 -15.10 19.98
CA ILE A 152 15.33 -15.19 19.42
C ILE A 152 14.54 -13.91 19.73
N TRP A 153 14.18 -13.18 18.66
CA TRP A 153 13.32 -11.99 18.71
C TRP A 153 11.92 -12.31 19.26
N GLY A 154 11.40 -11.46 20.15
CA GLY A 154 10.10 -11.64 20.79
C GLY A 154 10.06 -12.70 21.91
N VAL A 155 11.13 -13.47 22.09
CA VAL A 155 11.28 -14.47 23.16
C VAL A 155 12.28 -13.99 24.22
N ASP A 156 13.50 -13.67 23.79
CA ASP A 156 14.58 -13.27 24.72
C ASP A 156 14.50 -11.79 25.08
N VAL A 157 13.98 -10.97 24.17
CA VAL A 157 13.81 -9.52 24.32
C VAL A 157 12.46 -9.10 23.74
N ALA A 158 11.85 -8.09 24.36
CA ALA A 158 10.62 -7.51 23.86
C ALA A 158 10.87 -6.88 22.48
N GLU A 159 9.99 -7.20 21.54
CA GLU A 159 9.96 -6.57 20.23
C GLU A 159 9.40 -5.14 20.34
N ASP A 160 9.76 -4.29 19.37
CA ASP A 160 9.47 -2.85 19.43
C ASP A 160 7.96 -2.53 19.34
N GLN A 161 7.19 -3.25 18.52
CA GLN A 161 5.73 -3.17 18.48
C GLN A 161 5.10 -3.54 19.83
N LEU A 162 5.59 -4.56 20.54
CA LEU A 162 5.11 -4.93 21.88
C LEU A 162 5.40 -3.82 22.89
N MET A 163 6.58 -3.21 22.78
CA MET A 163 6.93 -2.05 23.62
C MET A 163 5.97 -0.89 23.35
N LEU A 164 5.76 -0.54 22.08
CA LEU A 164 4.85 0.52 21.67
C LEU A 164 3.39 0.23 22.07
N TYR A 165 2.93 -1.00 21.87
CA TYR A 165 1.62 -1.49 22.32
C TYR A 165 1.43 -1.26 23.82
N ARG A 166 2.40 -1.64 24.67
CA ARG A 166 2.31 -1.47 26.13
C ARG A 166 2.27 0.00 26.52
N LEU A 167 2.99 0.86 25.82
CA LEU A 167 2.94 2.30 26.06
C LEU A 167 1.58 2.87 25.68
N LEU A 168 1.06 2.55 24.50
CA LEU A 168 -0.26 2.98 24.07
C LEU A 168 -1.35 2.46 25.02
N GLN A 169 -1.26 1.21 25.47
CA GLN A 169 -2.12 0.65 26.50
C GLN A 169 -2.10 1.50 27.78
N ASN A 170 -0.91 1.83 28.30
CA ASN A 170 -0.80 2.63 29.52
C ASN A 170 -1.39 4.04 29.34
N PHE A 171 -1.09 4.70 28.22
CA PHE A 171 -1.64 6.04 27.94
C PHE A 171 -3.17 6.02 27.84
N VAL A 172 -3.73 5.00 27.19
CA VAL A 172 -5.18 4.85 27.01
C VAL A 172 -5.85 4.45 28.33
N GLU A 173 -5.44 3.34 28.93
CA GLU A 173 -6.16 2.71 30.05
C GLU A 173 -5.83 3.35 31.40
N GLN A 174 -4.55 3.67 31.64
CA GLN A 174 -4.13 4.20 32.95
C GLN A 174 -4.25 5.71 32.99
N TRP A 175 -3.93 6.40 31.89
CA TRP A 175 -3.89 7.87 31.86
C TRP A 175 -5.12 8.50 31.18
N GLY A 176 -6.02 7.70 30.62
CA GLY A 176 -7.28 8.17 30.03
C GLY A 176 -7.09 9.01 28.76
N LEU A 177 -5.99 8.80 28.02
CA LEU A 177 -5.61 9.59 26.85
C LEU A 177 -6.12 9.00 25.53
N GLU A 178 -7.17 8.17 25.55
CA GLU A 178 -7.78 7.56 24.36
C GLU A 178 -8.02 8.58 23.24
N LYS A 179 -8.60 9.74 23.57
CA LYS A 179 -8.92 10.81 22.60
C LYS A 179 -7.70 11.52 22.01
N SER A 180 -6.51 11.25 22.54
CA SER A 180 -5.25 11.77 21.99
C SER A 180 -4.74 10.91 20.83
N PHE A 181 -5.31 9.73 20.59
CA PHE A 181 -4.86 8.84 19.53
C PHE A 181 -5.99 8.49 18.57
N LEU A 182 -5.64 8.32 17.31
CA LEU A 182 -6.54 7.78 16.29
C LEU A 182 -6.08 6.36 15.95
N PHE A 183 -6.94 5.38 16.23
CA PHE A 183 -6.72 3.99 15.84
C PHE A 183 -7.60 3.69 14.63
N GLU A 184 -6.98 3.54 13.46
CA GLU A 184 -7.66 3.23 12.21
C GLU A 184 -7.83 1.72 12.04
N PHE A 185 -8.85 1.30 11.28
CA PHE A 185 -9.06 -0.11 10.98
C PHE A 185 -7.95 -0.66 10.06
N PRO A 186 -7.52 -1.92 10.26
CA PRO A 186 -6.39 -2.50 9.51
C PRO A 186 -6.55 -2.43 8.00
N ASN A 187 -7.78 -2.58 7.47
CA ASN A 187 -8.09 -2.59 6.03
C ASN A 187 -8.49 -1.21 5.48
N HIS A 188 -8.51 -0.17 6.31
CA HIS A 188 -8.89 1.20 5.93
C HIS A 188 -7.94 2.25 6.52
N SER A 189 -6.73 1.87 6.91
CA SER A 189 -5.77 2.80 7.48
C SER A 189 -4.95 3.50 6.40
N TYR A 190 -4.77 4.81 6.57
CA TYR A 190 -3.95 5.62 5.69
C TYR A 190 -2.49 5.66 6.16
N VAL A 191 -2.20 5.27 7.41
CA VAL A 191 -0.84 5.23 7.94
C VAL A 191 -0.15 3.87 7.78
N ASN A 192 -0.90 2.79 7.54
CA ASN A 192 -0.36 1.48 7.16
C ASN A 192 -1.45 0.55 6.60
N ASN A 193 -1.07 -0.46 5.80
CA ASN A 193 -1.96 -1.54 5.32
C ASN A 193 -3.32 -1.13 4.70
N GLY A 194 -3.43 0.06 4.13
CA GLY A 194 -4.67 0.51 3.49
C GLY A 194 -4.41 1.27 2.19
N PRO A 195 -5.34 2.14 1.75
CA PRO A 195 -5.36 2.68 0.39
C PRO A 195 -4.21 3.65 0.07
N PHE A 196 -3.64 4.33 1.06
CA PHE A 196 -2.49 5.24 0.84
C PHE A 196 -1.14 4.54 1.02
N ILE A 197 -0.96 3.85 2.14
CA ILE A 197 0.29 3.17 2.51
C ILE A 197 0.05 1.68 2.62
N ARG A 198 0.93 0.89 1.99
CA ARG A 198 0.85 -0.57 1.98
C ARG A 198 2.13 -1.17 2.53
N GLN A 199 2.00 -2.21 3.36
CA GLN A 199 3.11 -3.02 3.83
C GLN A 199 3.01 -4.45 3.28
N VAL A 200 4.15 -5.03 2.92
CA VAL A 200 4.23 -6.41 2.40
C VAL A 200 4.66 -7.36 3.52
N LEU A 201 3.70 -7.83 4.32
CA LEU A 201 3.96 -8.67 5.49
C LEU A 201 4.60 -10.03 5.15
N ARG A 202 5.49 -10.51 6.02
CA ARG A 202 6.13 -11.83 5.92
C ARG A 202 5.11 -12.98 5.95
N SER A 203 4.01 -12.82 6.67
CA SER A 203 2.93 -13.81 6.76
C SER A 203 2.26 -14.10 5.41
N HIS A 204 2.34 -13.18 4.45
CA HIS A 204 1.63 -13.27 3.17
C HIS A 204 2.48 -13.83 2.03
N ILE A 205 3.81 -13.69 2.12
CA ILE A 205 4.76 -14.19 1.12
C ILE A 205 5.93 -14.83 1.86
N GLY A 206 6.01 -16.16 1.79
CA GLY A 206 6.89 -16.96 2.65
C GLY A 206 8.39 -16.80 2.38
N ASP A 207 8.80 -16.55 1.14
CA ASP A 207 10.21 -16.40 0.76
C ASP A 207 10.66 -14.93 0.72
N PHE A 208 11.87 -14.67 1.22
CA PHE A 208 12.44 -13.33 1.29
C PHE A 208 12.67 -12.70 -0.09
N ASN A 209 13.13 -13.49 -1.08
CA ASN A 209 13.36 -12.97 -2.43
C ASN A 209 12.05 -12.74 -3.17
N ASP A 210 11.05 -13.59 -2.96
CA ASP A 210 9.69 -13.36 -3.47
C ASP A 210 9.10 -12.06 -2.91
N ARG A 211 9.28 -11.78 -1.61
CA ARG A 211 8.87 -10.50 -1.02
C ARG A 211 9.56 -9.31 -1.68
N CYS A 212 10.88 -9.39 -1.87
CA CYS A 212 11.62 -8.32 -2.55
C CYS A 212 11.12 -8.10 -3.97
N ARG A 213 10.96 -9.17 -4.77
CA ARG A 213 10.42 -9.08 -6.14
C ARG A 213 9.02 -8.47 -6.16
N HIS A 214 8.15 -8.90 -5.26
CA HIS A 214 6.80 -8.35 -5.17
C HIS A 214 6.80 -6.85 -4.87
N ILE A 215 7.66 -6.39 -3.96
CA ILE A 215 7.83 -4.97 -3.64
C ILE A 215 8.38 -4.22 -4.86
N GLU A 216 9.43 -4.74 -5.50
CA GLU A 216 10.05 -4.15 -6.70
C GLU A 216 9.01 -3.99 -7.82
N ASP A 217 8.24 -5.05 -8.12
CA ASP A 217 7.19 -5.03 -9.15
C ASP A 217 6.09 -4.02 -8.82
N ALA A 218 5.67 -3.92 -7.56
CA ALA A 218 4.65 -2.97 -7.12
C ALA A 218 5.15 -1.52 -7.20
N VAL A 219 6.39 -1.26 -6.77
CA VAL A 219 7.05 0.04 -6.88
C VAL A 219 7.20 0.47 -8.34
N ASP A 220 7.71 -0.42 -9.19
CA ASP A 220 7.89 -0.14 -10.62
C ASP A 220 6.55 0.11 -11.31
N THR A 221 5.50 -0.58 -10.88
CA THR A 221 4.13 -0.32 -11.32
C THR A 221 3.66 1.09 -11.00
N ILE A 222 3.82 1.53 -9.76
CA ILE A 222 3.38 2.86 -9.31
C ILE A 222 4.13 3.94 -10.09
N LEU A 223 5.46 3.78 -10.21
CA LEU A 223 6.32 4.74 -10.90
C LEU A 223 6.13 4.72 -12.42
N SER A 224 5.89 3.57 -13.03
CA SER A 224 5.61 3.46 -14.47
C SER A 224 4.20 3.92 -14.81
N GLY A 225 3.22 3.70 -13.94
CA GLY A 225 1.90 4.32 -13.98
C GLY A 225 2.02 5.85 -14.06
N ARG A 226 2.89 6.44 -13.24
CA ARG A 226 3.25 7.87 -13.31
C ARG A 226 3.94 8.24 -14.63
N SER A 227 4.90 7.46 -15.11
CA SER A 227 5.55 7.74 -16.41
C SER A 227 4.58 7.66 -17.59
N ARG A 228 3.51 6.86 -17.48
CA ARG A 228 2.40 6.79 -18.46
C ARG A 228 1.34 7.87 -18.24
N LEU A 229 1.15 8.38 -17.02
CA LEU A 229 0.23 9.49 -16.69
C LEU A 229 0.82 10.87 -17.02
N LEU A 230 2.13 11.07 -16.77
CA LEU A 230 2.87 12.27 -17.15
C LEU A 230 3.09 12.38 -18.67
N ALA A 231 2.99 11.25 -19.39
CA ALA A 231 2.82 11.21 -20.83
C ALA A 231 1.32 11.34 -21.18
N SER A 232 0.74 12.51 -20.89
CA SER A 232 -0.59 12.96 -21.31
C SER A 232 -1.72 11.92 -21.17
N SER A 233 -2.51 11.99 -20.08
CA SER A 233 -3.86 11.42 -20.10
C SER A 233 -4.85 12.33 -19.36
N PRO A 234 -6.00 12.69 -19.97
CA PRO A 234 -7.10 13.42 -19.32
C PRO A 234 -7.73 12.59 -18.18
N PRO A 235 -8.64 13.17 -17.36
CA PRO A 235 -9.28 12.47 -16.24
C PRO A 235 -9.94 11.14 -16.68
N GLY A 236 -9.75 10.11 -15.85
CA GLY A 236 -10.26 8.76 -16.07
C GLY A 236 -10.68 8.07 -14.78
N TYR A 237 -11.48 7.02 -14.90
CA TYR A 237 -11.91 6.16 -13.81
C TYR A 237 -10.92 5.03 -13.60
N TYR A 238 -10.20 5.03 -12.49
CA TYR A 238 -9.42 3.89 -12.04
C TYR A 238 -10.25 3.05 -11.07
N ILE A 239 -10.50 1.79 -11.43
CA ILE A 239 -11.43 0.91 -10.72
C ILE A 239 -10.68 -0.36 -10.30
N PRO A 240 -10.36 -0.53 -9.02
CA PRO A 240 -9.73 -1.74 -8.53
C PRO A 240 -10.60 -2.96 -8.82
N ALA A 241 -10.00 -4.09 -9.18
CA ALA A 241 -10.72 -5.35 -9.39
C ALA A 241 -11.35 -5.89 -8.09
N THR A 242 -10.89 -5.39 -6.93
CA THR A 242 -11.50 -5.66 -5.62
C THR A 242 -12.79 -4.87 -5.37
N HIS A 243 -13.11 -3.87 -6.19
CA HIS A 243 -14.29 -3.02 -6.02
C HIS A 243 -15.58 -3.85 -6.04
N GLU A 244 -16.55 -3.55 -5.17
CA GLU A 244 -17.79 -4.35 -4.98
C GLU A 244 -18.59 -4.56 -6.27
N ARG A 245 -18.55 -3.58 -7.19
CA ARG A 245 -19.24 -3.63 -8.48
C ARG A 245 -18.55 -4.49 -9.55
N ILE A 246 -17.33 -4.96 -9.29
CA ILE A 246 -16.64 -5.93 -10.16
C ILE A 246 -16.97 -7.34 -9.67
N GLY A 247 -17.73 -8.07 -10.48
CA GLY A 247 -18.05 -9.47 -10.29
C GLY A 247 -17.09 -10.38 -11.06
N THR A 248 -17.14 -11.67 -10.74
CA THR A 248 -16.35 -12.72 -11.41
C THR A 248 -17.18 -14.00 -11.50
N VAL A 249 -16.93 -14.82 -12.52
CA VAL A 249 -17.56 -16.15 -12.68
C VAL A 249 -16.54 -17.26 -12.40
N THR A 250 -15.35 -17.17 -13.00
CA THR A 250 -14.31 -18.21 -12.88
C THR A 250 -13.10 -17.78 -12.04
N GLY A 251 -13.08 -16.53 -11.58
CA GLY A 251 -12.04 -16.01 -10.71
C GLY A 251 -12.39 -16.07 -9.23
N VAL A 252 -11.36 -15.89 -8.40
CA VAL A 252 -11.48 -15.73 -6.95
C VAL A 252 -11.03 -14.32 -6.59
N LYS A 253 -11.90 -13.60 -5.89
CA LYS A 253 -11.62 -12.25 -5.41
C LYS A 253 -10.77 -12.34 -4.14
N GLY A 254 -9.63 -11.67 -4.13
CA GLY A 254 -8.73 -11.57 -2.98
C GLY A 254 -8.36 -10.12 -2.68
N GLU A 255 -7.42 -9.91 -1.75
CA GLU A 255 -7.03 -8.57 -1.29
C GLU A 255 -6.33 -7.71 -2.36
N ALA A 256 -5.71 -8.35 -3.37
CA ALA A 256 -4.97 -7.67 -4.42
C ALA A 256 -5.75 -7.51 -5.74
N GLY A 257 -6.84 -8.24 -5.94
CA GLY A 257 -7.57 -8.30 -7.21
C GLY A 257 -8.36 -9.58 -7.39
N ILE A 258 -8.61 -9.96 -8.65
CA ILE A 258 -9.29 -11.21 -9.02
C ILE A 258 -8.28 -12.14 -9.69
N SER A 259 -8.08 -13.33 -9.13
CA SER A 259 -7.20 -14.35 -9.71
C SER A 259 -8.01 -15.42 -10.42
N SER A 260 -7.63 -15.82 -11.63
CA SER A 260 -8.24 -16.97 -12.32
C SER A 260 -7.84 -18.27 -11.62
N GLY A 261 -8.77 -19.23 -11.58
CA GLY A 261 -8.52 -20.60 -11.11
C GLY A 261 -7.68 -21.47 -12.06
N SER A 262 -7.00 -20.87 -13.04
CA SER A 262 -6.36 -21.55 -14.18
C SER A 262 -7.31 -22.14 -15.22
N GLU A 263 -8.62 -21.91 -15.09
CA GLU A 263 -9.64 -22.35 -16.05
C GLU A 263 -10.10 -21.19 -16.95
N PRO A 264 -10.38 -21.45 -18.24
CA PRO A 264 -11.03 -20.49 -19.12
C PRO A 264 -12.40 -20.04 -18.60
N GLY A 265 -12.75 -18.79 -18.87
CA GLY A 265 -14.08 -18.24 -18.57
C GLY A 265 -14.04 -16.77 -18.20
N VAL A 266 -15.19 -16.25 -17.77
CA VAL A 266 -15.37 -14.84 -17.44
C VAL A 266 -14.66 -14.52 -16.13
N LEU A 267 -13.50 -13.88 -16.26
CA LEU A 267 -12.68 -13.46 -15.14
C LEU A 267 -13.28 -12.25 -14.44
N CYS A 268 -13.82 -11.28 -15.20
CA CYS A 268 -14.56 -10.17 -14.60
C CYS A 268 -15.73 -9.68 -15.45
N TYR A 269 -16.69 -9.08 -14.76
CA TYR A 269 -17.76 -8.26 -15.31
C TYR A 269 -18.08 -7.11 -14.34
N GLY A 270 -18.70 -6.04 -14.82
CA GLY A 270 -18.89 -4.77 -14.08
C GLY A 270 -17.98 -3.66 -14.64
N PRO A 271 -17.94 -2.44 -14.09
CA PRO A 271 -18.49 -2.00 -12.81
C PRO A 271 -19.87 -1.34 -12.89
N TYR A 272 -20.51 -1.31 -14.05
CA TYR A 272 -21.79 -0.64 -14.25
C TYR A 272 -21.71 0.84 -13.86
N ILE A 273 -20.84 1.57 -14.55
CA ILE A 273 -20.58 2.99 -14.26
C ILE A 273 -21.29 3.90 -15.26
N HIS A 274 -21.57 5.10 -14.80
CA HIS A 274 -22.02 6.18 -15.65
C HIS A 274 -20.85 6.76 -16.46
N LEU A 275 -21.03 6.92 -17.76
CA LEU A 275 -20.16 7.69 -18.65
C LEU A 275 -21.00 8.59 -19.56
N ALA A 276 -20.49 9.79 -19.83
CA ALA A 276 -21.07 10.68 -20.83
C ALA A 276 -20.88 10.14 -22.26
N ALA A 277 -21.51 10.79 -23.24
CA ALA A 277 -21.15 10.58 -24.64
C ALA A 277 -19.72 11.07 -24.88
N GLY A 278 -18.94 10.36 -25.67
CA GLY A 278 -17.53 10.69 -25.90
C GLY A 278 -16.70 9.52 -26.39
N ARG A 279 -15.39 9.76 -26.58
CA ARG A 279 -14.42 8.72 -26.96
C ARG A 279 -13.57 8.35 -25.77
N TYR A 280 -13.35 7.06 -25.60
CA TYR A 280 -12.73 6.50 -24.41
C TYR A 280 -11.71 5.42 -24.74
N VAL A 281 -10.78 5.23 -23.80
CA VAL A 281 -9.84 4.11 -23.76
C VAL A 281 -10.03 3.35 -22.46
N ALA A 282 -10.34 2.07 -22.53
CA ALA A 282 -10.38 1.17 -21.38
C ALA A 282 -9.14 0.26 -21.38
N ARG A 283 -8.49 0.13 -20.23
CA ARG A 283 -7.30 -0.71 -20.01
C ARG A 283 -7.58 -1.69 -18.88
N ALA A 284 -7.33 -2.98 -19.12
CA ALA A 284 -7.32 -3.97 -18.04
C ALA A 284 -5.88 -4.19 -17.59
N ILE A 285 -5.66 -4.13 -16.28
CA ILE A 285 -4.34 -4.17 -15.67
C ILE A 285 -4.21 -5.42 -14.80
N GLY A 286 -3.15 -6.19 -14.97
CA GLY A 286 -3.01 -7.52 -14.39
C GLY A 286 -1.67 -8.18 -14.67
N ARG A 287 -1.58 -9.48 -14.42
CA ARG A 287 -0.41 -10.32 -14.76
C ARG A 287 -0.78 -11.75 -15.09
N VAL A 288 0.11 -12.47 -15.76
CA VAL A 288 0.07 -13.91 -15.99
C VAL A 288 1.18 -14.57 -15.17
N HIS A 289 0.85 -15.53 -14.29
CA HIS A 289 1.84 -16.12 -13.36
C HIS A 289 2.83 -17.06 -14.05
N ALA A 290 2.36 -17.86 -14.99
CA ALA A 290 3.18 -18.81 -15.73
C ALA A 290 2.67 -18.87 -17.16
N LEU A 291 3.53 -18.57 -18.12
CA LEU A 291 3.18 -18.64 -19.53
C LEU A 291 3.06 -20.13 -19.93
N PRO A 292 2.02 -20.52 -20.67
CA PRO A 292 1.95 -21.85 -21.25
C PRO A 292 3.09 -22.04 -22.27
N ALA A 293 3.30 -23.26 -22.76
CA ALA A 293 4.40 -23.57 -23.69
C ALA A 293 4.45 -22.69 -24.96
N ARG A 294 3.33 -22.06 -25.33
CA ARG A 294 3.24 -21.11 -26.46
C ARG A 294 3.77 -19.71 -26.13
N GLY A 295 4.07 -19.40 -24.86
CA GLY A 295 4.61 -18.11 -24.43
C GLY A 295 3.57 -16.99 -24.32
N GLU A 296 2.29 -17.29 -24.52
CA GLU A 296 1.20 -16.30 -24.53
C GLU A 296 -0.12 -16.92 -24.06
N VAL A 297 -1.00 -16.08 -23.54
CA VAL A 297 -2.34 -16.43 -23.07
C VAL A 297 -3.36 -15.60 -23.82
N ARG A 298 -4.41 -16.22 -24.36
CA ARG A 298 -5.49 -15.49 -25.03
C ARG A 298 -6.54 -15.01 -24.05
N ILE A 299 -6.94 -13.75 -24.23
CA ILE A 299 -8.04 -13.12 -23.52
C ILE A 299 -8.94 -12.40 -24.53
N VAL A 300 -10.21 -12.30 -24.19
CA VAL A 300 -11.19 -11.46 -24.89
C VAL A 300 -11.69 -10.41 -23.90
N ALA A 301 -11.70 -9.16 -24.31
CA ALA A 301 -12.30 -8.09 -23.54
C ALA A 301 -13.41 -7.39 -24.33
N GLU A 302 -14.49 -7.06 -23.64
CA GLU A 302 -15.65 -6.41 -24.22
C GLU A 302 -16.05 -5.20 -23.38
N ILE A 303 -16.41 -4.11 -24.06
CA ILE A 303 -17.10 -2.97 -23.48
C ILE A 303 -18.56 -3.08 -23.88
N VAL A 304 -19.42 -3.29 -22.90
CA VAL A 304 -20.86 -3.49 -23.08
C VAL A 304 -21.64 -2.43 -22.31
N HIS A 305 -22.80 -2.07 -22.82
CA HIS A 305 -23.72 -1.14 -22.16
C HIS A 305 -25.17 -1.53 -22.48
N GLU A 306 -26.13 -0.77 -21.95
CA GLU A 306 -27.56 -1.11 -22.06
C GLU A 306 -27.84 -2.52 -21.51
N LEU A 307 -27.30 -2.79 -20.31
CA LEU A 307 -27.44 -4.06 -19.58
C LEU A 307 -26.96 -5.27 -20.39
N GLY A 308 -25.90 -5.09 -21.18
CA GLY A 308 -25.28 -6.17 -21.96
C GLY A 308 -25.89 -6.42 -23.33
N SER A 309 -26.86 -5.59 -23.76
CA SER A 309 -27.51 -5.73 -25.08
C SER A 309 -26.74 -5.07 -26.22
N ARG A 310 -25.80 -4.17 -25.91
CA ARG A 310 -24.93 -3.52 -26.91
C ARG A 310 -23.46 -3.65 -26.54
N ILE A 311 -22.65 -3.99 -27.53
CA ILE A 311 -21.19 -4.05 -27.46
C ILE A 311 -20.64 -2.77 -28.12
N ALA A 312 -20.00 -1.91 -27.34
CA ALA A 312 -19.31 -0.71 -27.84
C ALA A 312 -17.91 -1.04 -28.37
N ALA A 313 -17.25 -2.06 -27.84
CA ALA A 313 -15.99 -2.59 -28.35
C ALA A 313 -15.79 -4.05 -27.92
N ALA A 314 -15.12 -4.84 -28.75
CA ALA A 314 -14.65 -6.18 -28.41
C ALA A 314 -13.27 -6.39 -29.01
N VAL A 315 -12.33 -6.87 -28.21
CA VAL A 315 -10.94 -7.09 -28.61
C VAL A 315 -10.50 -8.46 -28.09
N GLU A 316 -10.00 -9.31 -29.00
CA GLU A 316 -9.23 -10.49 -28.64
C GLU A 316 -7.74 -10.14 -28.67
N SER A 317 -7.00 -10.52 -27.63
CA SER A 317 -5.56 -10.28 -27.55
C SER A 317 -4.84 -11.47 -26.96
N VAL A 318 -3.57 -11.60 -27.36
CA VAL A 318 -2.59 -12.45 -26.69
C VAL A 318 -1.84 -11.62 -25.66
N VAL A 319 -1.65 -12.17 -24.46
CA VAL A 319 -0.94 -11.52 -23.36
C VAL A 319 0.19 -12.38 -22.85
N ASN A 320 1.34 -11.75 -22.62
CA ASN A 320 2.54 -12.39 -22.08
C ASN A 320 3.12 -11.61 -20.90
N VAL A 321 2.30 -10.76 -20.28
CA VAL A 321 2.70 -9.86 -19.19
C VAL A 321 2.85 -10.67 -17.91
N THR A 322 4.08 -10.97 -17.49
CA THR A 322 4.36 -11.78 -16.30
C THR A 322 4.46 -10.98 -15.00
N GLY A 323 4.69 -9.67 -15.10
CA GLY A 323 4.58 -8.70 -14.00
C GLY A 323 3.25 -7.96 -14.01
N TYR A 324 3.07 -6.98 -13.12
CA TYR A 324 1.93 -6.07 -13.21
C TYR A 324 2.07 -5.22 -14.47
N GLY A 325 1.03 -5.22 -15.31
CA GLY A 325 1.04 -4.43 -16.52
C GLY A 325 -0.29 -4.45 -17.23
N GLU A 326 -0.32 -3.81 -18.40
CA GLU A 326 -1.52 -3.75 -19.22
C GLU A 326 -1.73 -5.08 -19.94
N LEU A 327 -2.83 -5.75 -19.62
CA LEU A 327 -3.24 -6.97 -20.30
C LEU A 327 -3.85 -6.63 -21.66
N ILE A 328 -4.75 -5.65 -21.71
CA ILE A 328 -5.46 -5.31 -22.94
C ILE A 328 -5.95 -3.86 -22.90
N THR A 329 -5.94 -3.23 -24.07
CA THR A 329 -6.48 -1.89 -24.32
C THR A 329 -7.63 -1.98 -25.33
N MET A 330 -8.71 -1.26 -25.03
CA MET A 330 -9.92 -1.16 -25.86
C MET A 330 -10.25 0.31 -26.09
N ASN A 331 -10.29 0.73 -27.36
CA ASN A 331 -10.81 2.03 -27.73
C ASN A 331 -12.31 1.90 -28.03
N PHE A 332 -13.15 2.79 -27.50
CA PHE A 332 -14.59 2.77 -27.75
C PHE A 332 -15.18 4.18 -27.82
N THR A 333 -16.36 4.29 -28.42
CA THR A 333 -17.12 5.55 -28.53
C THR A 333 -18.54 5.32 -28.02
N LEU A 334 -19.04 6.29 -27.26
CA LEU A 334 -20.42 6.32 -26.79
C LEU A 334 -21.15 7.46 -27.49
N ASP A 335 -22.14 7.13 -28.32
CA ASP A 335 -22.96 8.14 -29.03
C ASP A 335 -23.88 8.93 -28.09
N LYS A 336 -24.16 8.37 -26.92
CA LYS A 336 -24.98 8.95 -25.85
C LYS A 336 -24.43 8.51 -24.49
N ALA A 337 -24.76 9.26 -23.45
CA ALA A 337 -24.43 8.87 -22.09
C ALA A 337 -25.09 7.52 -21.72
N THR A 338 -24.41 6.75 -20.85
CA THR A 338 -24.88 5.46 -20.37
C THR A 338 -24.61 5.34 -18.87
N ASP A 339 -25.54 4.75 -18.10
CA ASP A 339 -25.42 4.58 -16.64
C ASP A 339 -24.83 3.22 -16.24
N ASN A 340 -24.64 2.33 -17.21
CA ASN A 340 -24.39 0.91 -16.97
C ASN A 340 -23.28 0.36 -17.86
N LEU A 341 -22.22 1.14 -18.07
CA LEU A 341 -21.05 0.63 -18.79
C LEU A 341 -20.43 -0.53 -18.00
N GLU A 342 -20.32 -1.66 -18.67
CA GLU A 342 -19.77 -2.91 -18.17
C GLU A 342 -18.54 -3.26 -19.02
N VAL A 343 -17.50 -3.73 -18.35
CA VAL A 343 -16.27 -4.24 -18.92
C VAL A 343 -16.19 -5.72 -18.59
N ARG A 344 -16.13 -6.56 -19.62
CA ARG A 344 -15.98 -8.01 -19.47
C ARG A 344 -14.58 -8.40 -19.87
N LEU A 345 -13.97 -9.26 -19.07
CA LEU A 345 -12.70 -9.90 -19.40
C LEU A 345 -12.88 -11.41 -19.31
N THR A 346 -12.65 -12.09 -20.43
CA THR A 346 -12.78 -13.53 -20.56
C THR A 346 -11.42 -14.13 -20.86
N LEU A 347 -10.98 -15.06 -20.01
CA LEU A 347 -9.80 -15.87 -20.23
C LEU A 347 -10.15 -17.03 -21.16
N ILE A 348 -9.40 -17.21 -22.25
CA ILE A 348 -9.68 -18.26 -23.25
C ILE A 348 -8.83 -19.51 -23.02
N ASP A 349 -7.59 -19.34 -22.58
CA ASP A 349 -6.64 -20.44 -22.36
C ASP A 349 -6.56 -20.84 -20.89
N PHE A 350 -6.14 -22.09 -20.64
CA PHE A 350 -5.83 -22.57 -19.29
C PHE A 350 -4.56 -21.89 -18.77
N ALA A 351 -4.73 -20.81 -18.02
CA ALA A 351 -3.63 -20.06 -17.46
C ALA A 351 -4.04 -19.33 -16.17
N LYS A 352 -3.07 -19.16 -15.27
CA LYS A 352 -3.28 -18.36 -14.07
C LYS A 352 -3.01 -16.89 -14.36
N LEU A 353 -4.05 -16.07 -14.30
CA LEU A 353 -4.03 -14.64 -14.58
C LEU A 353 -4.65 -13.88 -13.40
N ASP A 354 -3.97 -12.84 -12.92
CA ASP A 354 -4.54 -11.90 -11.96
C ASP A 354 -4.99 -10.64 -12.69
N LEU A 355 -6.20 -10.17 -12.39
CA LEU A 355 -6.69 -8.85 -12.74
C LEU A 355 -6.63 -7.96 -11.50
N TYR A 356 -5.99 -6.79 -11.62
CA TYR A 356 -5.81 -5.82 -10.54
C TYR A 356 -6.72 -4.62 -10.65
N ALA A 357 -6.92 -4.09 -11.85
CA ALA A 357 -7.73 -2.90 -12.06
C ALA A 357 -8.22 -2.77 -13.50
N ILE A 358 -9.24 -1.93 -13.68
CA ILE A 358 -9.72 -1.44 -14.96
C ILE A 358 -9.61 0.08 -14.94
N HIS A 359 -8.96 0.66 -15.95
CA HIS A 359 -8.80 2.09 -16.08
C HIS A 359 -9.51 2.57 -17.35
N ILE A 360 -10.46 3.50 -17.21
CA ILE A 360 -11.22 4.07 -18.33
C ILE A 360 -10.94 5.55 -18.43
N ILE A 361 -10.38 6.01 -19.54
CA ILE A 361 -9.95 7.39 -19.76
C ILE A 361 -10.78 8.00 -20.88
N GLN A 362 -11.32 9.20 -20.68
CA GLN A 362 -11.89 9.96 -21.78
C GLN A 362 -10.77 10.61 -22.59
N ILE A 363 -10.79 10.43 -23.90
CA ILE A 363 -9.77 10.98 -24.80
C ILE A 363 -10.29 12.12 -25.67
N GLU A 364 -11.60 12.17 -25.94
CA GLU A 364 -12.28 13.27 -26.65
C GLU A 364 -13.73 13.46 -26.17
#